data_AF-A0A9E5TDB7-F1
#
_entry.id   AF-A0A9E5TDB7-F1
#
_cell.length_a   1.000
_cell.length_b   1.000
_cell.length_c   1.000
_cell.angle_alpha   90.00
_cell.angle_beta   90.00
_cell.angle_gamma   90.00
#
_symmetry.space_group_name_H-M   'P 1'
#
loop_
_entity.id
_entity.type
_entity.pdbx_description
1 polymer ?
#
loop_
_entity_poly.entity_id
_entity_poly.type
_entity_poly.pdbx_seq_one_letter_code
_entity_poly.pdbx_strand_id
1 'polypeptide(L)'
;MAPASRDTQRPFRFIVLGDSRAPWHFLDDVQEGRMEPFQPEGFRQIIAEANLLRPSFVIDVGDLILGYSAPDLTEREWDNYLETITASERPFISVVGNHDVWNTASAETWKRRIGPLYFSFDYGNSHFICLDSEESRVLGDEGAGVISDEQISWLKMDLEANKHAQNIFVFQHEPFFLAEEYPESNWPAVHNMLKQYPVRAVFVGHWHQYGKYDARDGIEYVITGGGGAEVYSAPELGNFHHYLLVEVDGSNIDWVVIKPGAVLSREVVNESLLREVAAAKKRIQISPAIEPYLDVEAPQSISVTVENPLDSVLETKITWVMPGDAWKMEPAETEVNIAPQGKQTFLFNLQVDNKRWLAGELPELEVELPLREGEIRLPINKALELEEFALQCPRVERPLQIDGDLSDWEGTRGIVIQPEMTDTWSPESFYGGFRLMWDEHWLYIAGEIWDDEFTMPRRGSDDSSPGDIFGLGGGNMDCRFLLLEGKPTLLHKKEAQDYHSWKEAQVAISRKGALTIYEAAVPIDEALEAPYSAGTTFEIGVYCSDQDGEKKTPNWMWTEVETQLR
;
A
#
# COMPACT_ATOMS: atom_id res chain seq x y z
N MET A 1 -48.45 -22.84 6.29
CA MET A 1 -47.70 -23.28 5.09
C MET A 1 -48.30 -22.59 3.89
N ALA A 2 -47.67 -21.51 3.44
CA ALA A 2 -47.91 -20.99 2.10
C ALA A 2 -47.23 -21.95 1.09
N PRO A 3 -47.78 -22.16 -0.11
CA PRO A 3 -47.16 -23.05 -1.09
C PRO A 3 -45.82 -22.45 -1.52
N ALA A 4 -44.75 -23.24 -1.46
CA ALA A 4 -43.47 -22.89 -2.07
C ALA A 4 -43.72 -22.51 -3.54
N SER A 5 -43.31 -21.31 -3.94
CA SER A 5 -43.49 -20.81 -5.30
C SER A 5 -42.72 -21.73 -6.26
N ARG A 6 -43.33 -22.02 -7.42
CA ARG A 6 -42.75 -22.87 -8.48
C ARG A 6 -41.52 -22.26 -9.17
N ASP A 7 -40.97 -21.16 -8.67
CA ASP A 7 -39.91 -20.38 -9.32
C ASP A 7 -38.49 -20.72 -8.82
N THR A 8 -38.36 -21.46 -7.72
CA THR A 8 -37.08 -21.77 -7.06
C THR A 8 -36.27 -22.90 -7.73
N GLN A 9 -36.60 -23.29 -8.98
CA GLN A 9 -35.90 -24.37 -9.69
C GLN A 9 -35.41 -23.96 -11.09
N ARG A 10 -35.60 -22.71 -11.50
CA ARG A 10 -35.14 -22.27 -12.82
C ARG A 10 -33.66 -21.89 -12.74
N PRO A 11 -32.84 -22.31 -13.72
CA PRO A 11 -31.50 -21.81 -13.84
C PRO A 11 -31.51 -20.28 -13.93
N PHE A 12 -30.56 -19.64 -13.27
CA PHE A 12 -30.36 -18.20 -13.39
C PHE A 12 -28.87 -17.89 -13.50
N ARG A 13 -28.57 -16.67 -13.95
CA ARG A 13 -27.20 -16.19 -14.12
C ARG A 13 -27.04 -14.85 -13.46
N PHE A 14 -25.89 -14.59 -12.88
CA PHE A 14 -25.53 -13.26 -12.36
C PHE A 14 -24.13 -12.90 -12.82
N ILE A 15 -23.83 -11.61 -12.82
CA ILE A 15 -22.49 -11.12 -13.13
C ILE A 15 -21.80 -10.72 -11.83
N VAL A 16 -20.52 -11.06 -11.71
CA VAL A 16 -19.62 -10.58 -10.65
C VAL A 16 -18.48 -9.79 -11.31
N LEU A 17 -18.20 -8.61 -10.79
CA LEU A 17 -17.02 -7.80 -11.11
C LEU A 17 -16.50 -7.16 -9.82
N GLY A 18 -15.35 -6.51 -9.86
CA GLY A 18 -14.73 -5.77 -8.76
C GLY A 18 -13.78 -4.72 -9.30
N ASP A 19 -13.46 -3.71 -8.50
CA ASP A 19 -12.44 -2.71 -8.81
C ASP A 19 -12.84 -1.92 -10.08
N SER A 20 -14.03 -1.32 -10.05
CA SER A 20 -14.64 -0.64 -11.19
C SER A 20 -14.31 0.86 -11.29
N ARG A 21 -13.69 1.43 -10.25
CA ARG A 21 -13.24 2.83 -10.17
C ARG A 21 -12.31 3.26 -11.31
N ALA A 22 -12.12 4.56 -11.45
CA ALA A 22 -11.08 5.11 -12.31
C ALA A 22 -9.68 4.68 -11.86
N PRO A 23 -8.70 4.65 -12.80
CA PRO A 23 -7.34 4.31 -12.45
C PRO A 23 -6.69 5.26 -11.44
N TRP A 24 -5.87 4.72 -10.52
CA TRP A 24 -5.28 5.48 -9.41
C TRP A 24 -4.40 6.65 -9.86
N HIS A 25 -3.72 6.55 -11.01
CA HIS A 25 -2.89 7.63 -11.57
C HIS A 25 -3.68 8.89 -11.98
N PHE A 26 -5.02 8.87 -11.92
CA PHE A 26 -5.85 10.06 -12.09
C PHE A 26 -6.23 10.73 -10.76
N LEU A 27 -5.83 10.17 -9.61
CA LEU A 27 -6.22 10.68 -8.29
C LEU A 27 -5.87 12.16 -8.14
N ASP A 28 -4.62 12.53 -8.40
CA ASP A 28 -4.14 13.91 -8.26
C ASP A 28 -4.87 14.87 -9.20
N ASP A 29 -5.09 14.46 -10.46
CA ASP A 29 -5.84 15.25 -11.42
C ASP A 29 -7.27 15.54 -10.96
N VAL A 30 -7.92 14.55 -10.35
CA VAL A 30 -9.29 14.66 -9.82
C VAL A 30 -9.31 15.48 -8.54
N GLN A 31 -8.39 15.23 -7.60
CA GLN A 31 -8.29 15.93 -6.33
C GLN A 31 -7.94 17.42 -6.49
N GLU A 32 -7.09 17.75 -7.46
CA GLU A 32 -6.73 19.13 -7.76
C GLU A 32 -7.78 19.86 -8.61
N GLY A 33 -8.79 19.15 -9.12
CA GLY A 33 -9.83 19.70 -9.97
C GLY A 33 -9.36 20.00 -11.40
N ARG A 34 -8.27 19.36 -11.85
CA ARG A 34 -7.85 19.35 -13.27
C ARG A 34 -8.76 18.45 -14.10
N MET A 35 -9.36 17.45 -13.47
CA MET A 35 -10.31 16.51 -14.05
C MET A 35 -11.57 16.37 -13.18
N GLU A 36 -12.70 16.12 -13.82
CA GLU A 36 -13.94 15.75 -13.13
C GLU A 36 -13.92 14.25 -12.79
N PRO A 37 -14.52 13.81 -11.66
CA PRO A 37 -14.74 12.40 -11.39
C PRO A 37 -15.41 11.67 -12.56
N PHE A 38 -14.92 10.48 -12.87
CA PHE A 38 -15.44 9.67 -13.96
C PHE A 38 -15.31 8.18 -13.65
N GLN A 39 -16.19 7.39 -14.26
CA GLN A 39 -16.02 5.94 -14.37
C GLN A 39 -15.28 5.56 -15.66
N PRO A 40 -14.43 4.52 -15.67
CA PRO A 40 -13.67 4.12 -16.85
C PRO A 40 -14.57 3.52 -17.93
N GLU A 41 -14.12 3.59 -19.19
CA GLU A 41 -14.87 3.03 -20.32
C GLU A 41 -15.05 1.51 -20.22
N GLY A 42 -14.05 0.81 -19.64
CA GLY A 42 -14.15 -0.63 -19.37
C GLY A 42 -15.37 -0.96 -18.51
N PHE A 43 -15.59 -0.21 -17.43
CA PHE A 43 -16.76 -0.42 -16.57
C PHE A 43 -18.09 -0.15 -17.30
N ARG A 44 -18.17 0.95 -18.07
CA ARG A 44 -19.36 1.24 -18.89
C ARG A 44 -19.65 0.14 -19.92
N GLN A 45 -18.60 -0.42 -20.52
CA GLN A 45 -18.73 -1.54 -21.45
C GLN A 45 -19.30 -2.78 -20.75
N ILE A 46 -18.86 -3.10 -19.52
CA ILE A 46 -19.41 -4.22 -18.75
C ILE A 46 -20.92 -4.03 -18.51
N ILE A 47 -21.37 -2.82 -18.15
CA ILE A 47 -22.81 -2.52 -17.98
C ILE A 47 -23.57 -2.73 -19.31
N ALA A 48 -23.03 -2.24 -20.42
CA ALA A 48 -23.65 -2.43 -21.73
C ALA A 48 -23.75 -3.91 -22.13
N GLU A 49 -22.70 -4.70 -21.85
CA GLU A 49 -22.69 -6.14 -22.10
C GLU A 49 -23.64 -6.90 -21.16
N ALA A 50 -23.72 -6.51 -19.89
CA ALA A 50 -24.67 -7.06 -18.93
C ALA A 50 -26.12 -6.90 -19.44
N ASN A 51 -26.47 -5.74 -19.99
CA ASN A 51 -27.79 -5.51 -20.59
C ASN A 51 -28.10 -6.48 -21.75
N LEU A 52 -27.09 -6.83 -22.56
CA LEU A 52 -27.22 -7.80 -23.64
C LEU A 52 -27.33 -9.25 -23.13
N LEU A 53 -26.51 -9.61 -22.15
CA LEU A 53 -26.47 -10.96 -21.57
C LEU A 53 -27.71 -11.27 -20.72
N ARG A 54 -28.37 -10.21 -20.21
CA ARG A 54 -29.57 -10.25 -19.38
C ARG A 54 -29.41 -11.19 -18.16
N PRO A 55 -28.41 -10.96 -17.29
CA PRO A 55 -28.33 -11.66 -16.03
C PRO A 55 -29.52 -11.25 -15.15
N SER A 56 -29.73 -12.00 -14.07
CA SER A 56 -30.71 -11.69 -13.04
C SER A 56 -30.37 -10.41 -12.28
N PHE A 57 -29.07 -10.20 -12.02
CA PHE A 57 -28.50 -9.02 -11.38
C PHE A 57 -26.98 -8.98 -11.65
N VAL A 58 -26.37 -7.85 -11.30
CA VAL A 58 -24.93 -7.59 -11.34
C VAL A 58 -24.47 -7.29 -9.91
N ILE A 59 -23.35 -7.84 -9.47
CA ILE A 59 -22.72 -7.52 -8.18
C ILE A 59 -21.27 -7.08 -8.40
N ASP A 60 -20.93 -5.93 -7.82
CA ASP A 60 -19.60 -5.32 -7.85
C ASP A 60 -18.98 -5.42 -6.45
N VAL A 61 -17.83 -6.08 -6.34
CA VAL A 61 -17.21 -6.48 -5.05
C VAL A 61 -16.33 -5.38 -4.42
N GLY A 62 -16.55 -4.12 -4.76
CA GLY A 62 -15.92 -2.96 -4.11
C GLY A 62 -14.90 -2.23 -4.96
N ASP A 63 -14.42 -1.11 -4.43
CA ASP A 63 -13.58 -0.12 -5.11
C ASP A 63 -14.30 0.52 -6.29
N LEU A 64 -15.36 1.25 -5.94
CA LEU A 64 -16.35 1.81 -6.86
C LEU A 64 -16.03 3.27 -7.22
N ILE A 65 -15.36 3.99 -6.30
CA ILE A 65 -14.87 5.36 -6.47
C ILE A 65 -13.35 5.44 -6.27
N LEU A 66 -12.72 6.56 -6.62
CA LEU A 66 -11.29 6.76 -6.31
C LEU A 66 -11.06 6.91 -4.80
N GLY A 67 -11.97 7.56 -4.08
CA GLY A 67 -11.91 7.59 -2.62
C GLY A 67 -10.77 8.45 -2.08
N TYR A 68 -10.51 8.31 -0.78
CA TYR A 68 -9.43 9.02 -0.05
C TYR A 68 -9.44 10.54 -0.25
N SER A 69 -10.61 11.10 -0.54
CA SER A 69 -10.78 12.46 -1.04
C SER A 69 -11.49 13.37 -0.06
N ALA A 70 -11.36 14.68 -0.28
CA ALA A 70 -12.11 15.69 0.48
C ALA A 70 -13.64 15.44 0.39
N PRO A 71 -14.43 15.76 1.43
CA PRO A 71 -15.85 15.39 1.48
C PRO A 71 -16.70 15.82 0.29
N ASP A 72 -16.45 17.01 -0.28
CA ASP A 72 -17.19 17.52 -1.43
C ASP A 72 -16.84 16.78 -2.74
N LEU A 73 -15.58 16.41 -2.91
CA LEU A 73 -15.13 15.58 -4.03
C LEU A 73 -15.70 14.17 -3.93
N THR A 74 -15.64 13.55 -2.74
CA THR A 74 -16.23 12.24 -2.46
C THR A 74 -17.72 12.20 -2.83
N GLU A 75 -18.50 13.25 -2.52
CA GLU A 75 -19.91 13.32 -2.94
C GLU A 75 -20.07 13.36 -4.47
N ARG A 76 -19.18 14.04 -5.19
CA ARG A 76 -19.19 14.09 -6.67
C ARG A 76 -18.77 12.77 -7.31
N GLU A 77 -17.82 12.05 -6.71
CA GLU A 77 -17.46 10.70 -7.12
C GLU A 77 -18.64 9.74 -6.97
N TRP A 78 -19.34 9.82 -5.84
CA TRP A 78 -20.58 9.06 -5.63
C TRP A 78 -21.70 9.46 -6.60
N ASP A 79 -21.86 10.74 -6.90
CA ASP A 79 -22.81 11.19 -7.95
C ASP A 79 -22.47 10.53 -9.29
N ASN A 80 -21.19 10.52 -9.68
CA ASN A 80 -20.74 9.95 -10.94
C ASN A 80 -20.92 8.43 -11.02
N TYR A 81 -20.57 7.70 -9.96
CA TYR A 81 -20.77 6.26 -9.87
C TYR A 81 -22.26 5.90 -9.96
N LEU A 82 -23.10 6.55 -9.13
CA LEU A 82 -24.53 6.30 -9.08
C LEU A 82 -25.22 6.64 -10.40
N GLU A 83 -24.83 7.72 -11.07
CA GLU A 83 -25.31 8.06 -12.41
C GLU A 83 -24.92 6.96 -13.42
N THR A 84 -23.68 6.49 -13.38
CA THR A 84 -23.18 5.47 -14.31
C THR A 84 -23.95 4.15 -14.19
N ILE A 85 -24.20 3.66 -12.97
CA ILE A 85 -24.91 2.39 -12.77
C ILE A 85 -26.40 2.47 -13.14
N THR A 86 -26.99 3.67 -13.28
CA THR A 86 -28.38 3.81 -13.76
C THR A 86 -28.58 3.30 -15.19
N ALA A 87 -27.51 3.16 -15.97
CA ALA A 87 -27.54 2.56 -17.30
C ALA A 87 -27.75 1.02 -17.26
N SER A 88 -27.62 0.38 -16.09
CA SER A 88 -27.93 -1.03 -15.93
C SER A 88 -29.44 -1.27 -15.98
N GLU A 89 -29.88 -2.15 -16.89
CA GLU A 89 -31.26 -2.63 -16.97
C GLU A 89 -31.58 -3.70 -15.92
N ARG A 90 -30.56 -4.14 -15.17
CA ARG A 90 -30.65 -5.17 -14.13
C ARG A 90 -30.32 -4.57 -12.76
N PRO A 91 -30.84 -5.14 -11.66
CA PRO A 91 -30.39 -4.75 -10.33
C PRO A 91 -28.87 -4.78 -10.24
N PHE A 92 -28.29 -3.69 -9.77
CA PHE A 92 -26.86 -3.51 -9.59
C PHE A 92 -26.58 -3.43 -8.09
N ILE A 93 -25.75 -4.33 -7.59
CA ILE A 93 -25.49 -4.54 -6.16
C ILE A 93 -24.04 -4.14 -5.90
N SER A 94 -23.83 -3.24 -4.95
CA SER A 94 -22.53 -2.69 -4.60
C SER A 94 -22.08 -3.23 -3.23
N VAL A 95 -20.87 -3.77 -3.16
CA VAL A 95 -20.20 -4.21 -1.92
C VAL A 95 -19.10 -3.20 -1.57
N VAL A 96 -18.81 -3.03 -0.28
CA VAL A 96 -17.80 -2.08 0.21
C VAL A 96 -16.39 -2.55 -0.17
N GLY A 97 -15.56 -1.66 -0.71
CA GLY A 97 -14.10 -1.79 -0.78
C GLY A 97 -13.35 -0.65 -0.07
N ASN A 98 -12.02 -0.75 -0.01
CA ASN A 98 -11.19 0.17 0.78
C ASN A 98 -11.20 1.60 0.23
N HIS A 99 -11.43 1.80 -1.07
CA HIS A 99 -11.62 3.13 -1.64
C HIS A 99 -13.00 3.73 -1.31
N ASP A 100 -13.98 2.89 -1.04
CA ASP A 100 -15.34 3.34 -0.73
C ASP A 100 -15.47 3.74 0.74
N VAL A 101 -14.77 3.01 1.62
CA VAL A 101 -14.80 3.18 3.07
C VAL A 101 -13.39 3.07 3.66
N TRP A 102 -12.73 4.22 3.85
CA TRP A 102 -11.39 4.31 4.45
C TRP A 102 -11.37 4.89 5.87
N ASN A 103 -12.48 5.48 6.33
CA ASN A 103 -12.66 5.98 7.69
C ASN A 103 -14.14 6.07 8.08
N THR A 104 -14.41 6.54 9.31
CA THR A 104 -15.78 6.72 9.83
C THR A 104 -16.65 7.65 8.97
N ALA A 105 -16.09 8.72 8.41
CA ALA A 105 -16.85 9.68 7.60
C ALA A 105 -17.26 9.10 6.24
N SER A 106 -16.37 8.35 5.58
CA SER A 106 -16.70 7.62 4.35
C SER A 106 -17.72 6.51 4.62
N ALA A 107 -17.62 5.80 5.75
CA ALA A 107 -18.63 4.80 6.16
C ALA A 107 -20.04 5.40 6.33
N GLU A 108 -20.15 6.58 6.95
CA GLU A 108 -21.43 7.28 7.07
C GLU A 108 -21.95 7.81 5.73
N THR A 109 -21.05 8.16 4.82
CA THR A 109 -21.41 8.54 3.44
C THR A 109 -21.96 7.33 2.68
N TRP A 110 -21.31 6.18 2.75
CA TRP A 110 -21.81 4.92 2.20
C TRP A 110 -23.21 4.60 2.72
N LYS A 111 -23.42 4.62 4.04
CA LYS A 111 -24.73 4.33 4.65
C LYS A 111 -25.85 5.24 4.15
N ARG A 112 -25.54 6.51 3.91
CA ARG A 112 -26.49 7.50 3.39
C ARG A 112 -26.81 7.30 1.91
N ARG A 113 -25.82 6.95 1.10
CA ARG A 113 -25.88 6.98 -0.37
C ARG A 113 -26.23 5.63 -0.98
N ILE A 114 -25.70 4.55 -0.39
CA ILE A 114 -25.81 3.17 -0.89
C ILE A 114 -26.71 2.34 0.02
N GLY A 115 -26.34 2.16 1.30
CA GLY A 115 -27.08 1.32 2.23
C GLY A 115 -26.20 0.68 3.31
N PRO A 116 -26.64 -0.45 3.92
CA PRO A 116 -25.84 -1.16 4.90
C PRO A 116 -24.44 -1.53 4.37
N LEU A 117 -23.44 -1.58 5.26
CA LEU A 117 -22.06 -1.97 4.92
C LEU A 117 -21.96 -3.47 4.62
N TYR A 118 -22.68 -4.29 5.38
CA TYR A 118 -22.87 -5.72 5.15
C TYR A 118 -24.36 -6.06 5.16
N PHE A 119 -24.77 -7.00 4.31
CA PHE A 119 -26.17 -7.39 4.14
C PHE A 119 -26.29 -8.74 3.42
N SER A 120 -27.51 -9.27 3.37
CA SER A 120 -27.79 -10.50 2.63
C SER A 120 -29.13 -10.41 1.89
N PHE A 121 -29.29 -11.25 0.86
CA PHE A 121 -30.53 -11.35 0.09
C PHE A 121 -30.71 -12.73 -0.53
N ASP A 122 -31.96 -13.06 -0.87
CA ASP A 122 -32.32 -14.31 -1.54
C ASP A 122 -32.59 -14.07 -3.03
N TYR A 123 -32.13 -14.98 -3.88
CA TYR A 123 -32.56 -15.05 -5.27
C TYR A 123 -32.64 -16.51 -5.75
N GLY A 124 -33.77 -16.88 -6.35
CA GLY A 124 -33.99 -18.24 -6.85
C GLY A 124 -33.93 -19.28 -5.73
N ASN A 125 -32.97 -20.20 -5.82
CA ASN A 125 -32.69 -21.24 -4.81
C ASN A 125 -31.48 -20.93 -3.92
N SER A 126 -30.93 -19.72 -4.02
CA SER A 126 -29.63 -19.36 -3.46
C SER A 126 -29.74 -18.15 -2.54
N HIS A 127 -28.81 -18.09 -1.59
CA HIS A 127 -28.65 -17.01 -0.63
C HIS A 127 -27.30 -16.31 -0.86
N PHE A 128 -27.28 -14.98 -0.76
CA PHE A 128 -26.14 -14.15 -1.12
C PHE A 128 -25.80 -13.27 0.09
N ILE A 129 -24.55 -13.32 0.53
CA ILE A 129 -24.04 -12.63 1.72
C ILE A 129 -22.96 -11.66 1.25
N CYS A 130 -23.13 -10.37 1.53
CA CYS A 130 -22.14 -9.33 1.28
C CYS A 130 -21.56 -8.88 2.62
N LEU A 131 -20.27 -9.09 2.82
CA LEU A 131 -19.52 -8.70 4.02
C LEU A 131 -18.78 -7.38 3.78
N ASP A 132 -18.54 -6.66 4.87
CA ASP A 132 -17.67 -5.49 4.90
C ASP A 132 -16.27 -5.92 5.37
N SER A 133 -15.29 -5.86 4.48
CA SER A 133 -13.89 -6.15 4.81
C SER A 133 -13.16 -4.94 5.42
N GLU A 134 -13.76 -3.75 5.46
CA GLU A 134 -13.08 -2.50 5.83
C GLU A 134 -13.30 -2.09 7.30
N GLU A 135 -14.03 -2.90 8.07
CA GLU A 135 -14.34 -2.58 9.48
C GLU A 135 -13.09 -2.32 10.32
N SER A 136 -12.00 -3.08 10.13
CA SER A 136 -10.78 -2.89 10.93
C SER A 136 -10.12 -1.52 10.67
N ARG A 137 -10.13 -1.05 9.41
CA ARG A 137 -9.64 0.29 9.04
C ARG A 137 -10.48 1.40 9.67
N VAL A 138 -11.79 1.23 9.74
CA VAL A 138 -12.70 2.24 10.32
C VAL A 138 -12.58 2.28 11.85
N LEU A 139 -12.34 1.14 12.49
CA LEU A 139 -12.28 1.02 13.95
C LEU A 139 -10.91 1.42 14.54
N GLY A 140 -9.91 1.68 13.69
CA GLY A 140 -8.55 2.03 14.13
C GLY A 140 -7.78 0.86 14.74
N ASP A 141 -8.20 -0.37 14.44
CA ASP A 141 -7.42 -1.57 14.76
C ASP A 141 -6.31 -1.71 13.71
N GLU A 142 -5.06 -1.80 14.16
CA GLU A 142 -3.86 -1.88 13.29
C GLU A 142 -3.79 -3.20 12.48
N GLY A 143 -4.71 -4.15 12.71
CA GLY A 143 -4.78 -5.42 12.00
C GLY A 143 -5.64 -5.36 10.73
N ALA A 144 -5.02 -5.25 9.55
CA ALA A 144 -5.66 -5.63 8.30
C ALA A 144 -6.10 -7.12 8.38
N GLY A 145 -7.25 -7.49 7.80
CA GLY A 145 -7.66 -8.90 7.77
C GLY A 145 -8.68 -9.34 8.82
N VAL A 146 -9.30 -8.43 9.57
CA VAL A 146 -10.20 -8.77 10.69
C VAL A 146 -11.65 -8.39 10.41
N ILE A 147 -12.53 -9.38 10.38
CA ILE A 147 -14.00 -9.18 10.46
C ILE A 147 -14.39 -9.02 11.93
N SER A 148 -15.12 -7.98 12.30
CA SER A 148 -15.44 -7.71 13.72
C SER A 148 -16.28 -8.83 14.37
N ASP A 149 -16.22 -8.93 15.70
CA ASP A 149 -17.06 -9.86 16.47
C ASP A 149 -18.57 -9.62 16.24
N GLU A 150 -18.97 -8.36 16.00
CA GLU A 150 -20.34 -7.98 15.68
C GLU A 150 -20.77 -8.56 14.33
N GLN A 151 -19.96 -8.34 13.28
CA GLN A 151 -20.24 -8.86 11.95
C GLN A 151 -20.17 -10.40 11.90
N ILE A 152 -19.23 -11.02 12.63
CA ILE A 152 -19.17 -12.49 12.79
C ILE A 152 -20.45 -13.02 13.46
N SER A 153 -20.96 -12.32 14.48
CA SER A 153 -22.20 -12.69 15.17
C SER A 153 -23.41 -12.57 14.25
N TRP A 154 -23.48 -11.50 13.45
CA TRP A 154 -24.48 -11.32 12.41
C TRP A 154 -24.43 -12.43 11.36
N LEU A 155 -23.24 -12.71 10.82
CA LEU A 155 -23.02 -13.75 9.81
C LEU A 155 -23.49 -15.12 10.31
N LYS A 156 -23.18 -15.46 11.57
CA LYS A 156 -23.63 -16.71 12.18
C LYS A 156 -25.16 -16.80 12.24
N MET A 157 -25.83 -15.71 12.60
CA MET A 157 -27.30 -15.67 12.66
C MET A 157 -27.92 -15.80 11.27
N ASP A 158 -27.34 -15.13 10.28
CA ASP A 158 -27.79 -15.14 8.89
C ASP A 158 -27.63 -16.54 8.25
N LEU A 159 -26.46 -17.17 8.39
CA LEU A 159 -26.21 -18.54 7.92
C LEU A 159 -27.18 -19.55 8.53
N GLU A 160 -27.44 -19.44 9.84
CA GLU A 160 -28.36 -20.35 10.52
C GLU A 160 -29.81 -20.16 10.07
N ALA A 161 -30.23 -18.93 9.80
CA ALA A 161 -31.55 -18.63 9.25
C ALA A 161 -31.70 -19.16 7.81
N ASN A 162 -30.62 -19.14 7.03
CA ASN A 162 -30.62 -19.47 5.59
C ASN A 162 -30.02 -20.84 5.26
N LYS A 163 -29.78 -21.69 6.26
CA LYS A 163 -29.20 -23.05 6.11
C LYS A 163 -29.95 -24.01 5.17
N HIS A 164 -31.16 -23.64 4.76
CA HIS A 164 -31.99 -24.41 3.83
C HIS A 164 -31.81 -23.99 2.36
N ALA A 165 -31.06 -22.93 2.07
CA ALA A 165 -30.67 -22.56 0.71
C ALA A 165 -29.91 -23.72 0.04
N GLN A 166 -30.04 -23.88 -1.27
CA GLN A 166 -29.30 -24.92 -2.00
C GLN A 166 -27.84 -24.52 -2.23
N ASN A 167 -27.61 -23.21 -2.35
CA ASN A 167 -26.31 -22.59 -2.53
C ASN A 167 -26.24 -21.31 -1.70
N ILE A 168 -25.09 -21.05 -1.10
CA ILE A 168 -24.76 -19.77 -0.47
C ILE A 168 -23.52 -19.20 -1.18
N PHE A 169 -23.55 -17.91 -1.49
CA PHE A 169 -22.43 -17.18 -2.07
C PHE A 169 -22.03 -16.05 -1.14
N VAL A 170 -20.73 -15.86 -0.93
CA VAL A 170 -20.18 -14.78 -0.10
C VAL A 170 -19.40 -13.82 -0.98
N PHE A 171 -19.58 -12.53 -0.74
CA PHE A 171 -18.93 -11.43 -1.44
C PHE A 171 -18.31 -10.49 -0.41
N GLN A 172 -17.09 -10.06 -0.65
CA GLN A 172 -16.40 -9.02 0.13
C GLN A 172 -15.31 -8.44 -0.76
N HIS A 173 -14.68 -7.33 -0.37
CA HIS A 173 -13.63 -6.77 -1.21
C HIS A 173 -12.27 -7.44 -0.98
N GLU A 174 -11.80 -7.51 0.25
CA GLU A 174 -10.44 -8.02 0.51
C GLU A 174 -10.34 -9.55 0.60
N PRO A 175 -9.26 -10.16 0.09
CA PRO A 175 -9.03 -11.60 0.06
C PRO A 175 -8.38 -12.13 1.35
N PHE A 176 -9.04 -11.94 2.50
CA PHE A 176 -8.56 -12.37 3.82
C PHE A 176 -8.23 -13.87 3.95
N PHE A 177 -8.63 -14.69 2.97
CA PHE A 177 -8.26 -16.11 2.89
C PHE A 177 -6.81 -16.40 2.43
N LEU A 178 -6.06 -15.36 2.04
CA LEU A 178 -4.65 -15.45 1.65
C LEU A 178 -3.75 -15.22 2.86
N ALA A 179 -3.41 -16.30 3.57
CA ALA A 179 -2.62 -16.23 4.80
C ALA A 179 -1.18 -15.69 4.63
N GLU A 180 -0.61 -15.73 3.41
CA GLU A 180 0.70 -15.11 3.14
C GLU A 180 0.62 -13.57 3.16
N GLU A 181 -0.53 -13.02 2.73
CA GLU A 181 -0.78 -11.57 2.66
C GLU A 181 -1.43 -11.06 3.95
N TYR A 182 -2.26 -11.89 4.60
CA TYR A 182 -2.95 -11.56 5.85
C TYR A 182 -2.62 -12.59 6.94
N PRO A 183 -1.39 -12.59 7.47
CA PRO A 183 -0.95 -13.58 8.47
C PRO A 183 -1.76 -13.53 9.77
N GLU A 184 -2.29 -12.35 10.11
CA GLU A 184 -3.09 -12.12 11.33
C GLU A 184 -4.60 -12.21 11.09
N SER A 185 -5.04 -12.55 9.87
CA SER A 185 -6.47 -12.59 9.56
C SER A 185 -7.23 -13.61 10.41
N ASN A 186 -8.44 -13.22 10.84
CA ASN A 186 -9.39 -14.13 11.47
C ASN A 186 -10.23 -14.96 10.46
N TRP A 187 -9.90 -14.91 9.16
CA TRP A 187 -10.58 -15.68 8.12
C TRP A 187 -10.64 -17.20 8.39
N PRO A 188 -9.62 -17.86 8.99
CA PRO A 188 -9.75 -19.27 9.34
C PRO A 188 -10.96 -19.57 10.25
N ALA A 189 -11.33 -18.65 11.14
CA ALA A 189 -12.54 -18.78 11.96
C ALA A 189 -13.82 -18.61 11.12
N VAL A 190 -13.84 -17.62 10.22
CA VAL A 190 -14.93 -17.39 9.26
C VAL A 190 -15.13 -18.61 8.36
N HIS A 191 -14.07 -19.13 7.74
CA HIS A 191 -14.14 -20.33 6.90
C HIS A 191 -14.67 -21.56 7.67
N ASN A 192 -14.23 -21.76 8.92
CA ASN A 192 -14.75 -22.84 9.76
C ASN A 192 -16.25 -22.70 10.07
N MET A 193 -16.79 -21.49 10.04
CA MET A 193 -18.23 -21.25 10.09
C MET A 193 -18.88 -21.57 8.75
N LEU A 194 -18.37 -21.01 7.64
CA LEU A 194 -18.93 -21.15 6.30
C LEU A 194 -19.07 -22.61 5.86
N LYS A 195 -18.06 -23.45 6.14
CA LYS A 195 -18.05 -24.87 5.71
C LYS A 195 -19.14 -25.74 6.34
N GLN A 196 -19.86 -25.25 7.35
CA GLN A 196 -20.99 -25.96 7.96
C GLN A 196 -22.28 -25.78 7.16
N TYR A 197 -22.29 -24.88 6.18
CA TYR A 197 -23.44 -24.48 5.37
C TYR A 197 -23.14 -24.73 3.88
N PRO A 198 -24.15 -24.71 2.98
CA PRO A 198 -23.94 -24.98 1.55
C PRO A 198 -23.31 -23.80 0.79
N VAL A 199 -22.25 -23.22 1.36
CA VAL A 199 -21.44 -22.16 0.74
C VAL A 199 -20.68 -22.76 -0.44
N ARG A 200 -20.76 -22.10 -1.59
CA ARG A 200 -20.21 -22.59 -2.86
C ARG A 200 -18.98 -21.82 -3.30
N ALA A 201 -19.03 -20.50 -3.15
CA ALA A 201 -17.94 -19.64 -3.53
C ALA A 201 -17.88 -18.38 -2.67
N VAL A 202 -16.66 -17.87 -2.52
CA VAL A 202 -16.33 -16.55 -1.99
C VAL A 202 -15.69 -15.75 -3.12
N PHE A 203 -16.29 -14.62 -3.47
CA PHE A 203 -15.81 -13.71 -4.51
C PHE A 203 -15.26 -12.43 -3.89
N VAL A 204 -14.09 -12.01 -4.36
CA VAL A 204 -13.35 -10.85 -3.85
C VAL A 204 -12.68 -10.02 -4.96
N GLY A 205 -12.25 -8.80 -4.65
CA GLY A 205 -11.57 -7.87 -5.57
C GLY A 205 -10.14 -7.58 -5.11
N HIS A 206 -9.79 -6.29 -5.04
CA HIS A 206 -8.61 -5.70 -4.40
C HIS A 206 -7.28 -5.88 -5.14
N TRP A 207 -6.98 -7.08 -5.63
CA TRP A 207 -5.69 -7.35 -6.31
C TRP A 207 -5.65 -6.97 -7.79
N HIS A 208 -6.73 -6.40 -8.32
CA HIS A 208 -6.83 -5.96 -9.71
C HIS A 208 -6.51 -7.06 -10.75
N GLN A 209 -6.87 -8.31 -10.43
CA GLN A 209 -6.58 -9.48 -11.27
C GLN A 209 -7.70 -10.52 -11.22
N TYR A 210 -7.68 -11.46 -12.17
CA TYR A 210 -8.44 -12.70 -12.08
C TYR A 210 -7.59 -13.80 -11.44
N GLY A 211 -8.11 -14.48 -10.42
CA GLY A 211 -7.44 -15.65 -9.84
C GLY A 211 -8.40 -16.61 -9.16
N LYS A 212 -8.39 -17.89 -9.57
CA LYS A 212 -9.19 -18.95 -8.95
C LYS A 212 -8.32 -19.85 -8.08
N TYR A 213 -8.74 -20.03 -6.83
CA TYR A 213 -8.08 -20.92 -5.89
C TYR A 213 -8.80 -22.28 -5.80
N ASP A 214 -8.07 -23.30 -5.35
CA ASP A 214 -8.60 -24.64 -5.14
C ASP A 214 -9.68 -24.60 -4.06
N ALA A 215 -10.71 -25.45 -4.23
CA ALA A 215 -11.80 -25.51 -3.27
C ALA A 215 -11.30 -26.00 -1.91
N ARG A 216 -11.63 -25.27 -0.84
CA ARG A 216 -11.33 -25.66 0.55
C ARG A 216 -12.64 -26.08 1.21
N ASP A 217 -12.72 -27.33 1.68
CA ASP A 217 -13.95 -27.90 2.25
C ASP A 217 -15.20 -27.73 1.34
N GLY A 218 -15.00 -27.72 0.01
CA GLY A 218 -16.08 -27.57 -0.98
C GLY A 218 -16.43 -26.11 -1.35
N ILE A 219 -15.70 -25.12 -0.82
CA ILE A 219 -15.88 -23.70 -1.08
C ILE A 219 -14.79 -23.22 -2.04
N GLU A 220 -15.17 -22.69 -3.20
CA GLU A 220 -14.25 -22.04 -4.14
C GLU A 220 -13.94 -20.60 -3.71
N TYR A 221 -12.73 -20.13 -3.99
CA TYR A 221 -12.29 -18.77 -3.69
C TYR A 221 -11.81 -18.10 -4.97
N VAL A 222 -12.31 -16.90 -5.27
CA VAL A 222 -12.12 -16.26 -6.56
C VAL A 222 -11.86 -14.77 -6.37
N ILE A 223 -10.72 -14.30 -6.86
CA ILE A 223 -10.39 -12.89 -7.05
C ILE A 223 -10.87 -12.46 -8.44
N THR A 224 -11.57 -11.33 -8.53
CA THR A 224 -12.15 -10.79 -9.77
C THR A 224 -12.09 -9.26 -9.82
N GLY A 225 -10.88 -8.68 -9.72
CA GLY A 225 -10.67 -7.22 -9.74
C GLY A 225 -10.45 -6.61 -11.13
N GLY A 226 -11.25 -7.00 -12.12
CA GLY A 226 -11.06 -6.59 -13.52
C GLY A 226 -12.04 -5.54 -14.03
N GLY A 227 -12.82 -4.91 -13.16
CA GLY A 227 -14.04 -4.18 -13.49
C GLY A 227 -13.82 -2.84 -14.20
N GLY A 228 -12.66 -2.20 -14.03
CA GLY A 228 -12.37 -0.92 -14.67
C GLY A 228 -11.08 -0.24 -14.25
N ALA A 229 -10.62 -0.48 -13.02
CA ALA A 229 -9.37 0.05 -12.48
C ALA A 229 -8.14 -0.50 -13.20
N GLU A 230 -6.98 0.10 -12.94
CA GLU A 230 -5.70 -0.29 -13.54
C GLU A 230 -5.41 -1.78 -13.36
N VAL A 231 -4.89 -2.43 -14.40
CA VAL A 231 -4.39 -3.81 -14.32
C VAL A 231 -2.90 -3.82 -14.61
N TYR A 232 -2.18 -4.71 -13.95
CA TYR A 232 -0.73 -4.82 -14.07
C TYR A 232 -0.28 -5.48 -15.39
N SER A 233 1.03 -5.58 -15.61
CA SER A 233 1.62 -6.33 -16.72
C SER A 233 1.39 -7.85 -16.57
N ALA A 234 1.76 -8.66 -17.58
CA ALA A 234 1.58 -10.12 -17.58
C ALA A 234 0.10 -10.59 -17.55
N PRO A 235 -0.69 -10.34 -18.62
CA PRO A 235 -2.11 -10.71 -18.68
C PRO A 235 -2.37 -12.22 -18.53
N GLU A 236 -1.41 -13.08 -18.83
CA GLU A 236 -1.47 -14.52 -18.59
C GLU A 236 -1.58 -14.90 -17.10
N LEU A 237 -1.33 -13.96 -16.19
CA LEU A 237 -1.50 -14.14 -14.74
C LEU A 237 -2.84 -13.62 -14.21
N GLY A 238 -3.72 -13.16 -15.10
CA GLY A 238 -5.03 -12.62 -14.71
C GLY A 238 -5.11 -11.10 -14.73
N ASN A 239 -4.02 -10.41 -15.07
CA ASN A 239 -3.92 -8.96 -15.12
C ASN A 239 -4.55 -8.42 -16.43
N PHE A 240 -5.87 -8.50 -16.51
CA PHE A 240 -6.65 -7.95 -17.61
C PHE A 240 -8.05 -7.60 -17.14
N HIS A 241 -8.67 -6.60 -17.79
CA HIS A 241 -10.08 -6.28 -17.52
C HIS A 241 -10.99 -7.47 -17.84
N HIS A 242 -11.89 -7.79 -16.90
CA HIS A 242 -12.82 -8.90 -17.00
C HIS A 242 -14.00 -8.76 -16.05
N TYR A 243 -15.01 -9.60 -16.26
CA TYR A 243 -16.05 -9.92 -15.29
C TYR A 243 -16.42 -11.39 -15.40
N LEU A 244 -17.11 -11.92 -14.39
CA LEU A 244 -17.57 -13.30 -14.35
C LEU A 244 -19.03 -13.36 -14.73
N LEU A 245 -19.41 -14.29 -15.62
CA LEU A 245 -20.79 -14.69 -15.81
C LEU A 245 -21.02 -16.02 -15.11
N VAL A 246 -21.65 -15.97 -13.94
CA VAL A 246 -21.94 -17.12 -13.10
C VAL A 246 -23.30 -17.71 -13.45
N GLU A 247 -23.38 -19.03 -13.62
CA GLU A 247 -24.60 -19.78 -13.85
C GLU A 247 -24.90 -20.69 -12.65
N VAL A 248 -26.17 -20.68 -12.24
CA VAL A 248 -26.70 -21.51 -11.16
C VAL A 248 -27.83 -22.36 -11.72
N ASP A 249 -27.62 -23.67 -11.82
CA ASP A 249 -28.64 -24.66 -12.19
C ASP A 249 -28.80 -25.71 -11.07
N GLY A 250 -29.79 -25.51 -10.21
CA GLY A 250 -29.93 -26.31 -9.00
C GLY A 250 -28.70 -26.17 -8.12
N SER A 251 -27.97 -27.26 -7.89
CA SER A 251 -26.69 -27.28 -7.16
C SER A 251 -25.46 -27.22 -8.06
N ASN A 252 -25.64 -27.17 -9.39
CA ASN A 252 -24.55 -27.03 -10.33
C ASN A 252 -24.23 -25.54 -10.48
N ILE A 253 -23.00 -25.17 -10.13
CA ILE A 253 -22.50 -23.81 -10.22
C ILE A 253 -21.31 -23.84 -11.17
N ASP A 254 -21.32 -22.98 -12.17
CA ASP A 254 -20.19 -22.78 -13.07
C ASP A 254 -20.10 -21.30 -13.46
N TRP A 255 -18.95 -20.88 -13.98
CA TRP A 255 -18.80 -19.53 -14.53
C TRP A 255 -17.76 -19.50 -15.64
N VAL A 256 -17.89 -18.46 -16.45
CA VAL A 256 -16.88 -18.10 -17.46
C VAL A 256 -16.30 -16.74 -17.12
N VAL A 257 -15.03 -16.54 -17.48
CA VAL A 257 -14.36 -15.24 -17.39
C VAL A 257 -14.55 -14.53 -18.71
N ILE A 258 -15.27 -13.41 -18.71
CA ILE A 258 -15.48 -12.60 -19.91
C ILE A 258 -14.44 -11.49 -19.91
N LYS A 259 -13.51 -11.60 -20.85
CA LYS A 259 -12.49 -10.59 -21.17
C LYS A 259 -12.95 -9.87 -22.44
N PRO A 260 -12.72 -8.56 -22.62
CA PRO A 260 -13.01 -7.90 -23.89
C PRO A 260 -12.44 -8.68 -25.09
N GLY A 261 -13.34 -9.16 -25.96
CA GLY A 261 -13.01 -9.95 -27.14
C GLY A 261 -12.83 -11.47 -26.93
N ALA A 262 -12.99 -12.02 -25.72
CA ALA A 262 -12.83 -13.43 -25.43
C ALA A 262 -13.71 -13.97 -24.29
N VAL A 263 -14.12 -15.23 -24.39
CA VAL A 263 -14.72 -15.99 -23.28
C VAL A 263 -13.72 -17.05 -22.86
N LEU A 264 -13.24 -16.95 -21.62
CA LEU A 264 -12.19 -17.81 -21.08
C LEU A 264 -12.78 -18.78 -20.05
N SER A 265 -12.12 -19.92 -19.87
CA SER A 265 -12.45 -20.87 -18.80
C SER A 265 -12.19 -20.24 -17.44
N ARG A 266 -12.99 -20.60 -16.42
CA ARG A 266 -12.68 -20.30 -15.01
C ARG A 266 -11.33 -20.83 -14.52
N GLU A 267 -10.73 -21.78 -15.24
CA GLU A 267 -9.42 -22.34 -14.88
C GLU A 267 -8.26 -21.61 -15.60
N VAL A 268 -8.52 -20.48 -16.29
CA VAL A 268 -7.51 -19.73 -17.04
C VAL A 268 -6.35 -19.25 -16.16
N VAL A 269 -6.64 -18.89 -14.91
CA VAL A 269 -5.65 -18.61 -13.86
C VAL A 269 -6.08 -19.37 -12.60
N ASN A 270 -5.37 -20.46 -12.31
CA ASN A 270 -5.68 -21.37 -11.20
C ASN A 270 -4.60 -21.35 -10.10
N GLU A 271 -4.89 -21.92 -8.93
CA GLU A 271 -3.97 -21.92 -7.77
C GLU A 271 -2.62 -22.54 -8.09
N SER A 272 -2.56 -23.54 -8.97
CA SER A 272 -1.30 -24.13 -9.41
C SER A 272 -0.42 -23.12 -10.15
N LEU A 273 -0.99 -22.22 -10.96
CA LEU A 273 -0.23 -21.16 -11.62
C LEU A 273 0.21 -20.11 -10.61
N LEU A 274 -0.70 -19.65 -9.74
CA LEU A 274 -0.41 -18.64 -8.72
C LEU A 274 0.69 -19.11 -7.75
N ARG A 275 0.68 -20.38 -7.32
CA ARG A 275 1.76 -20.97 -6.52
C ARG A 275 3.09 -21.03 -7.28
N GLU A 276 3.06 -21.30 -8.58
CA GLU A 276 4.27 -21.30 -9.41
C GLU A 276 4.87 -19.89 -9.53
N VAL A 277 4.03 -18.86 -9.69
CA VAL A 277 4.43 -17.45 -9.68
C VAL A 277 5.07 -17.07 -8.35
N ALA A 278 4.40 -17.36 -7.22
CA ALA A 278 4.93 -17.07 -5.89
C ALA A 278 6.27 -17.78 -5.63
N ALA A 279 6.39 -19.05 -6.05
CA ALA A 279 7.65 -19.78 -5.97
C ALA A 279 8.73 -19.21 -6.89
N ALA A 280 8.37 -18.74 -8.08
CA ALA A 280 9.30 -18.13 -9.03
C ALA A 280 9.87 -16.80 -8.52
N LYS A 281 9.04 -15.95 -7.90
CA LYS A 281 9.51 -14.72 -7.22
C LYS A 281 10.60 -15.02 -6.18
N LYS A 282 10.47 -16.11 -5.43
CA LYS A 282 11.44 -16.55 -4.39
C LYS A 282 12.76 -17.09 -4.97
N ARG A 283 12.86 -17.37 -6.29
CA ARG A 283 14.09 -17.84 -6.95
C ARG A 283 15.13 -16.75 -7.14
N ILE A 284 14.73 -15.48 -7.02
CA ILE A 284 15.60 -14.31 -7.14
C ILE A 284 15.82 -13.73 -5.74
N GLN A 285 17.07 -13.72 -5.31
CA GLN A 285 17.48 -13.17 -4.02
C GLN A 285 18.51 -12.08 -4.27
N ILE A 286 18.26 -10.88 -3.76
CA ILE A 286 19.17 -9.74 -3.87
C ILE A 286 19.76 -9.48 -2.49
N SER A 287 21.08 -9.27 -2.41
CA SER A 287 21.75 -8.95 -1.15
C SER A 287 23.07 -8.19 -1.36
N PRO A 288 23.54 -7.39 -0.40
CA PRO A 288 22.82 -6.99 0.80
C PRO A 288 21.66 -6.05 0.46
N ALA A 289 20.78 -5.82 1.44
CA ALA A 289 19.93 -4.63 1.42
C ALA A 289 20.83 -3.39 1.52
N ILE A 290 20.30 -2.24 1.10
CA ILE A 290 21.10 -1.03 1.08
C ILE A 290 20.94 -0.28 2.40
N GLU A 291 22.06 0.04 3.02
CA GLU A 291 22.10 0.96 4.17
C GLU A 291 21.63 2.37 3.73
N PRO A 292 20.57 2.95 4.33
CA PRO A 292 20.00 4.24 3.93
C PRO A 292 20.81 5.43 4.49
N TYR A 293 22.13 5.38 4.37
CA TYR A 293 23.00 6.47 4.79
C TYR A 293 23.02 7.58 3.73
N LEU A 294 22.99 8.83 4.20
CA LEU A 294 23.03 10.04 3.38
C LEU A 294 24.31 10.08 2.53
N ASP A 295 25.42 9.64 3.12
CA ASP A 295 26.74 9.57 2.49
C ASP A 295 27.08 8.13 2.09
N VAL A 296 26.93 7.80 0.80
CA VAL A 296 27.45 6.56 0.19
C VAL A 296 28.78 6.87 -0.49
N GLU A 297 29.90 6.51 0.16
CA GLU A 297 31.24 6.91 -0.29
C GLU A 297 31.88 5.97 -1.31
N ALA A 298 31.37 4.75 -1.46
CA ALA A 298 31.98 3.72 -2.29
C ALA A 298 30.94 2.84 -2.99
N PRO A 299 31.30 2.21 -4.12
CA PRO A 299 30.45 1.23 -4.75
C PRO A 299 30.05 0.12 -3.77
N GLN A 300 28.76 -0.18 -3.70
CA GLN A 300 28.26 -1.32 -2.94
C GLN A 300 28.19 -2.55 -3.84
N SER A 301 28.71 -3.67 -3.35
CA SER A 301 28.65 -4.94 -4.08
C SER A 301 27.30 -5.59 -3.86
N ILE A 302 26.45 -5.55 -4.88
CA ILE A 302 25.14 -6.21 -4.90
C ILE A 302 25.31 -7.59 -5.53
N SER A 303 24.80 -8.61 -4.85
CA SER A 303 24.73 -9.98 -5.33
C SER A 303 23.29 -10.34 -5.67
N VAL A 304 23.07 -10.86 -6.87
CA VAL A 304 21.80 -11.43 -7.28
C VAL A 304 22.00 -12.92 -7.42
N THR A 305 21.29 -13.67 -6.60
CA THR A 305 21.31 -15.11 -6.61
C THR A 305 20.06 -15.63 -7.29
N VAL A 306 20.25 -16.43 -8.33
CA VAL A 306 19.18 -17.03 -9.13
C VAL A 306 19.22 -18.55 -8.96
N GLU A 307 18.08 -19.14 -8.62
CA GLU A 307 17.90 -20.58 -8.51
C GLU A 307 17.13 -21.15 -9.71
N ASN A 308 17.65 -22.22 -10.31
CA ASN A 308 17.01 -22.97 -11.37
C ASN A 308 16.55 -24.35 -10.86
N PRO A 309 15.28 -24.48 -10.41
CA PRO A 309 14.72 -25.75 -9.98
C PRO A 309 14.24 -26.62 -11.15
N LEU A 310 14.45 -26.20 -12.40
CA LEU A 310 13.96 -26.91 -13.58
C LEU A 310 14.94 -28.03 -13.97
N ASP A 311 14.41 -29.02 -14.69
CA ASP A 311 15.20 -30.10 -15.29
C ASP A 311 15.86 -29.69 -16.63
N SER A 312 15.62 -28.46 -17.07
CA SER A 312 16.24 -27.82 -18.24
C SER A 312 17.19 -26.70 -17.82
N VAL A 313 18.06 -26.29 -18.74
CA VAL A 313 18.87 -25.07 -18.54
C VAL A 313 17.95 -23.86 -18.45
N LEU A 314 18.19 -22.99 -17.47
CA LEU A 314 17.54 -21.68 -17.38
C LEU A 314 18.38 -20.66 -18.14
N GLU A 315 17.81 -20.15 -19.23
CA GLU A 315 18.37 -19.05 -20.03
C GLU A 315 17.48 -17.82 -19.89
N THR A 316 18.04 -16.75 -19.33
CA THR A 316 17.37 -15.45 -19.17
C THR A 316 18.40 -14.33 -19.09
N LYS A 317 17.95 -13.10 -18.88
CA LYS A 317 18.78 -11.91 -18.72
C LYS A 317 18.30 -11.14 -17.48
N ILE A 318 19.25 -10.74 -16.65
CA ILE A 318 19.02 -9.75 -15.59
C ILE A 318 19.34 -8.39 -16.19
N THR A 319 18.42 -7.44 -16.03
CA THR A 319 18.61 -6.03 -16.42
C THR A 319 18.29 -5.16 -15.21
N TRP A 320 19.07 -4.11 -15.00
CA TRP A 320 18.80 -3.14 -13.95
C TRP A 320 18.24 -1.84 -14.55
N VAL A 321 17.11 -1.40 -14.02
CA VAL A 321 16.46 -0.13 -14.33
C VAL A 321 16.81 0.86 -13.23
N MET A 322 17.48 1.95 -13.62
CA MET A 322 17.84 3.03 -12.71
C MET A 322 16.70 4.06 -12.69
N PRO A 323 16.28 4.55 -11.51
CA PRO A 323 15.21 5.54 -11.45
C PRO A 323 15.67 6.95 -11.89
N GLY A 324 16.98 7.19 -11.93
CA GLY A 324 17.55 8.43 -12.45
C GLY A 324 19.05 8.32 -12.73
N ASP A 325 19.64 9.40 -13.24
CA ASP A 325 21.04 9.44 -13.69
C ASP A 325 22.08 9.33 -12.54
N ALA A 326 21.64 9.53 -11.29
CA ALA A 326 22.51 9.39 -10.13
C ALA A 326 22.87 7.93 -9.84
N TRP A 327 21.98 7.00 -10.13
CA TRP A 327 22.22 5.58 -9.91
C TRP A 327 22.97 4.97 -11.09
N LYS A 328 24.02 4.20 -10.80
CA LYS A 328 24.75 3.42 -11.80
C LYS A 328 24.97 2.01 -11.30
N MET A 329 24.66 1.04 -12.15
CA MET A 329 24.90 -0.38 -11.87
C MET A 329 25.89 -0.94 -12.89
N GLU A 330 26.95 -1.60 -12.39
CA GLU A 330 27.99 -2.19 -13.25
C GLU A 330 28.17 -3.70 -12.97
N PRO A 331 27.89 -4.59 -13.94
CA PRO A 331 27.28 -4.29 -15.24
C PRO A 331 25.79 -3.91 -15.10
N ALA A 332 25.24 -3.13 -16.03
CA ALA A 332 23.80 -2.83 -16.01
C ALA A 332 22.92 -4.05 -16.36
N GLU A 333 23.51 -5.05 -17.00
CA GLU A 333 22.84 -6.27 -17.42
C GLU A 333 23.80 -7.47 -17.44
N THR A 334 23.27 -8.68 -17.27
CA THR A 334 24.04 -9.92 -17.41
C THR A 334 23.17 -11.04 -17.96
N GLU A 335 23.77 -11.90 -18.80
CA GLU A 335 23.14 -13.14 -19.23
C GLU A 335 23.17 -14.18 -18.10
N VAL A 336 22.08 -14.92 -17.96
CA VAL A 336 21.90 -16.00 -17.00
C VAL A 336 21.83 -17.31 -17.77
N ASN A 337 22.75 -18.23 -17.48
CA ASN A 337 22.74 -19.59 -18.02
C ASN A 337 23.04 -20.57 -16.89
N ILE A 338 21.99 -21.14 -16.30
CA ILE A 338 22.10 -21.99 -15.10
C ILE A 338 21.69 -23.40 -15.47
N ALA A 339 22.57 -24.36 -15.17
CA ALA A 339 22.30 -25.79 -15.38
C ALA A 339 21.04 -26.25 -14.63
N PRO A 340 20.41 -27.37 -15.04
CA PRO A 340 19.30 -27.98 -14.31
C PRO A 340 19.61 -28.17 -12.83
N GLN A 341 18.62 -27.92 -11.96
CA GLN A 341 18.76 -28.03 -10.50
C GLN A 341 19.94 -27.21 -9.93
N GLY A 342 20.33 -26.15 -10.63
CA GLY A 342 21.48 -25.32 -10.34
C GLY A 342 21.13 -24.02 -9.61
N LYS A 343 22.15 -23.35 -9.10
CA LYS A 343 22.06 -22.03 -8.47
C LYS A 343 23.31 -21.24 -8.82
N GLN A 344 23.15 -19.96 -9.14
CA GLN A 344 24.28 -19.09 -9.49
C GLN A 344 24.08 -17.70 -8.89
N THR A 345 25.19 -17.10 -8.46
CA THR A 345 25.25 -15.73 -7.95
C THR A 345 25.97 -14.85 -8.96
N PHE A 346 25.36 -13.72 -9.29
CA PHE A 346 25.87 -12.67 -10.15
C PHE A 346 26.23 -11.47 -9.28
N LEU A 347 27.36 -10.82 -9.57
CA LEU A 347 27.85 -9.68 -8.82
C LEU A 347 27.72 -8.41 -9.65
N PHE A 348 27.23 -7.37 -8.99
CA PHE A 348 27.02 -6.05 -9.55
C PHE A 348 27.61 -5.02 -8.59
N ASN A 349 28.08 -3.91 -9.14
CA ASN A 349 28.57 -2.78 -8.36
C ASN A 349 27.59 -1.62 -8.50
N LEU A 350 26.89 -1.32 -7.41
CA LEU A 350 26.00 -0.17 -7.30
C LEU A 350 26.82 1.07 -6.95
N GLN A 351 26.67 2.14 -7.72
CA GLN A 351 27.29 3.43 -7.49
C GLN A 351 26.22 4.51 -7.46
N VAL A 352 26.41 5.51 -6.60
CA VAL A 352 25.56 6.69 -6.52
C VAL A 352 26.43 7.91 -6.80
N ASP A 353 26.12 8.63 -7.89
CA ASP A 353 26.83 9.85 -8.25
C ASP A 353 26.49 10.96 -7.24
N ASN A 354 27.48 11.81 -6.92
CA ASN A 354 27.33 13.00 -6.07
C ASN A 354 27.06 12.84 -4.56
N LYS A 355 27.33 11.70 -3.91
CA LYS A 355 27.15 11.52 -2.45
C LYS A 355 25.73 11.85 -1.94
N ARG A 356 24.73 11.79 -2.81
CA ARG A 356 23.34 12.10 -2.45
C ARG A 356 22.53 10.86 -2.71
N TRP A 357 22.16 10.17 -1.64
CA TRP A 357 21.09 9.20 -1.72
C TRP A 357 19.80 9.89 -2.21
N LEU A 358 19.20 9.38 -3.29
CA LEU A 358 17.89 9.82 -3.76
C LEU A 358 16.84 8.97 -3.04
N ALA A 359 16.25 9.56 -2.00
CA ALA A 359 15.27 8.91 -1.15
C ALA A 359 14.08 8.38 -1.98
N GLY A 360 13.43 7.29 -1.57
CA GLY A 360 12.22 6.77 -2.23
C GLY A 360 12.39 6.08 -3.60
N GLU A 361 13.47 6.32 -4.35
CA GLU A 361 13.66 5.72 -5.68
C GLU A 361 14.90 4.82 -5.72
N LEU A 362 14.67 3.50 -5.66
CA LEU A 362 15.72 2.48 -5.68
C LEU A 362 15.84 1.80 -7.04
N PRO A 363 17.07 1.45 -7.47
CA PRO A 363 17.28 0.59 -8.64
C PRO A 363 16.43 -0.67 -8.61
N GLU A 364 15.82 -0.99 -9.74
CA GLU A 364 14.96 -2.14 -9.90
C GLU A 364 15.60 -3.19 -10.81
N LEU A 365 15.59 -4.43 -10.36
CA LEU A 365 15.99 -5.59 -11.16
C LEU A 365 14.80 -6.08 -11.97
N GLU A 366 14.98 -6.19 -13.28
CA GLU A 366 14.05 -6.86 -14.20
C GLU A 366 14.64 -8.20 -14.68
N VAL A 367 13.85 -9.26 -14.57
CA VAL A 367 14.18 -10.59 -15.10
C VAL A 367 12.93 -11.35 -15.53
N GLU A 368 12.98 -12.06 -16.65
CA GLU A 368 11.89 -12.93 -17.08
C GLU A 368 12.19 -14.40 -16.75
N LEU A 369 11.32 -15.04 -15.97
CA LEU A 369 11.45 -16.47 -15.65
C LEU A 369 10.43 -17.32 -16.43
N PRO A 370 10.84 -18.47 -16.98
CA PRO A 370 9.90 -19.39 -17.60
C PRO A 370 9.04 -20.08 -16.54
N LEU A 371 7.73 -20.10 -16.80
CA LEU A 371 6.75 -20.91 -16.08
C LEU A 371 6.12 -21.92 -17.05
N ARG A 372 5.45 -22.95 -16.51
CA ARG A 372 4.71 -23.94 -17.32
C ARG A 372 5.55 -24.52 -18.45
N GLU A 373 6.75 -25.01 -18.11
CA GLU A 373 7.70 -25.56 -19.09
C GLU A 373 8.10 -24.60 -20.23
N GLY A 374 7.95 -23.28 -20.00
CA GLY A 374 8.31 -22.23 -20.96
C GLY A 374 7.14 -21.68 -21.79
N GLU A 375 5.91 -22.11 -21.53
CA GLU A 375 4.71 -21.55 -22.19
C GLU A 375 4.43 -20.10 -21.76
N ILE A 376 4.81 -19.75 -20.53
CA ILE A 376 4.65 -18.41 -19.95
C ILE A 376 6.02 -17.84 -19.60
N ARG A 377 6.22 -16.54 -19.88
CA ARG A 377 7.36 -15.75 -19.41
C ARG A 377 6.86 -14.80 -18.34
N LEU A 378 7.18 -15.09 -17.08
CA LEU A 378 6.85 -14.24 -15.94
C LEU A 378 7.87 -13.10 -15.84
N PRO A 379 7.47 -11.84 -16.06
CA PRO A 379 8.31 -10.72 -15.67
C PRO A 379 8.36 -10.64 -14.15
N ILE A 380 9.57 -10.51 -13.61
CA ILE A 380 9.85 -10.25 -12.20
C ILE A 380 10.60 -8.93 -12.15
N ASN A 381 9.97 -7.94 -11.53
CA ASN A 381 10.59 -6.68 -11.19
C ASN A 381 10.77 -6.66 -9.67
N LYS A 382 11.99 -6.38 -9.21
CA LYS A 382 12.34 -6.35 -7.79
C LYS A 382 13.26 -5.17 -7.50
N ALA A 383 12.73 -4.16 -6.83
CA ALA A 383 13.51 -3.05 -6.29
C ALA A 383 14.55 -3.56 -5.27
N LEU A 384 15.66 -2.84 -5.16
CA LEU A 384 16.53 -2.99 -4.00
C LEU A 384 15.75 -2.68 -2.72
N GLU A 385 16.09 -3.38 -1.64
CA GLU A 385 15.46 -3.19 -0.34
C GLU A 385 16.38 -2.31 0.52
N LEU A 386 15.79 -1.50 1.40
CA LEU A 386 16.53 -0.83 2.46
C LEU A 386 16.82 -1.80 3.59
N GLU A 387 18.02 -1.71 4.16
CA GLU A 387 18.33 -2.48 5.36
C GLU A 387 17.54 -1.91 6.54
N GLU A 388 16.80 -2.77 7.23
CA GLU A 388 16.30 -2.46 8.57
C GLU A 388 17.47 -2.57 9.56
N PHE A 389 17.80 -1.48 10.24
CA PHE A 389 18.88 -1.48 11.22
C PHE A 389 18.57 -0.58 12.41
N ALA A 390 19.17 -0.93 13.55
CA ALA A 390 19.21 -0.07 14.71
C ALA A 390 20.32 0.98 14.55
N LEU A 391 19.94 2.25 14.39
CA LEU A 391 20.87 3.37 14.35
C LEU A 391 21.73 3.39 15.61
N GLN A 392 23.03 3.34 15.41
CA GLN A 392 23.99 3.52 16.50
C GLN A 392 24.18 5.02 16.74
N CYS A 393 23.64 5.55 17.84
CA CYS A 393 23.82 6.94 18.27
C CYS A 393 25.10 7.03 19.12
N PRO A 394 26.23 7.51 18.58
CA PRO A 394 27.50 7.50 19.30
C PRO A 394 27.51 8.55 20.41
N ARG A 395 28.17 8.19 21.52
CA ARG A 395 28.48 9.15 22.56
C ARG A 395 29.53 10.18 22.12
N VAL A 396 29.28 11.47 22.38
CA VAL A 396 30.27 12.54 22.13
C VAL A 396 31.41 12.49 23.15
N GLU A 397 32.65 12.75 22.69
CA GLU A 397 33.81 12.88 23.58
C GLU A 397 33.87 14.26 24.27
N ARG A 398 33.28 15.26 23.63
CA ARG A 398 33.18 16.65 24.07
C ARG A 398 31.84 17.22 23.62
N PRO A 399 31.23 18.16 24.37
CA PRO A 399 29.99 18.81 23.94
C PRO A 399 30.13 19.45 22.56
N LEU A 400 29.11 19.29 21.71
CA LEU A 400 29.06 19.90 20.38
C LEU A 400 28.73 21.39 20.47
N GLN A 401 29.18 22.17 19.49
CA GLN A 401 28.82 23.57 19.35
C GLN A 401 27.56 23.68 18.50
N ILE A 402 26.45 24.11 19.10
CA ILE A 402 25.19 24.30 18.39
C ILE A 402 25.20 25.65 17.67
N ASP A 403 25.81 25.69 16.49
CA ASP A 403 26.02 26.90 15.70
C ASP A 403 25.54 26.80 14.24
N GLY A 404 24.99 25.65 13.86
CA GLY A 404 24.47 25.39 12.52
C GLY A 404 25.55 25.03 11.51
N ASP A 405 26.71 24.55 11.98
CA ASP A 405 27.80 24.01 11.17
C ASP A 405 28.08 22.54 11.54
N LEU A 406 28.11 21.66 10.55
CA LEU A 406 28.25 20.22 10.79
C LEU A 406 29.70 19.74 10.99
N SER A 407 30.68 20.65 11.10
CA SER A 407 32.10 20.27 11.27
C SER A 407 32.35 19.43 12.54
N ASP A 408 31.62 19.69 13.63
CA ASP A 408 31.74 18.91 14.86
C ASP A 408 31.06 17.52 14.79
N TRP A 409 30.35 17.23 13.69
CA TRP A 409 29.68 15.95 13.40
C TRP A 409 30.50 15.01 12.51
N GLU A 410 31.72 15.41 12.14
CA GLU A 410 32.60 14.64 11.26
C GLU A 410 32.83 13.22 11.82
N GLY A 411 32.55 12.20 11.00
CA GLY A 411 32.65 10.78 11.39
C GLY A 411 31.33 10.14 11.84
N THR A 412 30.26 10.94 12.05
CA THR A 412 28.90 10.44 12.29
C THR A 412 28.14 10.36 10.97
N ARG A 413 27.68 9.16 10.59
CA ARG A 413 26.94 8.96 9.34
C ARG A 413 25.54 9.59 9.44
N GLY A 414 25.15 10.34 8.42
CA GLY A 414 23.76 10.80 8.29
C GLY A 414 22.86 9.69 7.76
N ILE A 415 21.61 9.66 8.20
CA ILE A 415 20.56 8.77 7.70
C ILE A 415 19.60 9.58 6.86
N VAL A 416 19.16 9.01 5.75
CA VAL A 416 18.22 9.62 4.83
C VAL A 416 16.81 9.62 5.44
N ILE A 417 16.08 10.71 5.25
CA ILE A 417 14.64 10.77 5.53
C ILE A 417 13.92 10.40 4.22
N GLN A 418 13.12 9.34 4.26
CA GLN A 418 12.39 8.82 3.09
C GLN A 418 11.18 9.70 2.75
N PRO A 419 10.89 9.95 1.46
CA PRO A 419 9.69 10.65 1.06
C PRO A 419 8.45 9.81 1.32
N GLU A 420 7.39 10.47 1.77
CA GLU A 420 6.05 9.92 1.58
C GLU A 420 5.75 10.07 0.09
N MET A 421 5.74 8.94 -0.63
CA MET A 421 5.65 8.93 -2.10
C MET A 421 4.41 9.69 -2.57
N THR A 422 4.63 10.89 -3.10
CA THR A 422 3.64 11.76 -3.74
C THR A 422 4.18 12.07 -5.13
N ASP A 423 3.30 12.18 -6.14
CA ASP A 423 3.71 12.40 -7.53
C ASP A 423 4.39 13.78 -7.74
N THR A 424 4.36 14.65 -6.72
CA THR A 424 4.94 16.00 -6.72
C THR A 424 6.32 16.09 -6.07
N TRP A 425 6.81 15.02 -5.45
CA TRP A 425 8.14 14.99 -4.84
C TRP A 425 9.21 14.71 -5.89
N SER A 426 10.34 15.42 -5.81
CA SER A 426 11.52 15.20 -6.66
C SER A 426 12.77 15.33 -5.79
N PRO A 427 13.73 14.40 -5.91
CA PRO A 427 14.97 14.50 -5.15
C PRO A 427 15.85 15.67 -5.60
N GLU A 428 15.58 16.27 -6.77
CA GLU A 428 16.23 17.50 -7.23
C GLU A 428 15.72 18.74 -6.49
N SER A 429 14.45 18.74 -6.03
CA SER A 429 13.86 19.86 -5.28
C SER A 429 14.07 19.69 -3.78
N PHE A 430 13.74 18.52 -3.23
CA PHE A 430 13.65 18.32 -1.79
C PHE A 430 14.22 16.96 -1.35
N TYR A 431 15.27 16.97 -0.54
CA TYR A 431 15.80 15.75 0.10
C TYR A 431 16.58 16.09 1.36
N GLY A 432 16.79 15.12 2.24
CA GLY A 432 17.56 15.39 3.44
C GLY A 432 17.90 14.18 4.26
N GLY A 433 18.69 14.43 5.29
CA GLY A 433 19.03 13.42 6.28
C GLY A 433 19.25 14.01 7.66
N PHE A 434 19.44 13.14 8.63
CA PHE A 434 19.70 13.53 10.01
C PHE A 434 20.82 12.72 10.64
N ARG A 435 21.39 13.26 11.71
CA ARG A 435 22.45 12.65 12.54
C ARG A 435 22.04 12.77 14.00
N LEU A 436 22.38 11.76 14.79
CA LEU A 436 22.20 11.76 16.25
C LEU A 436 23.53 11.48 16.94
N MET A 437 23.78 12.15 18.07
CA MET A 437 24.84 11.82 19.03
C MET A 437 24.33 12.08 20.45
N TRP A 438 25.01 11.61 21.49
CA TRP A 438 24.54 11.81 22.86
C TRP A 438 25.66 12.00 23.90
N ASP A 439 25.34 12.55 25.07
CA ASP A 439 26.10 12.42 26.31
C ASP A 439 25.16 12.32 27.53
N GLU A 440 25.70 12.31 28.75
CA GLU A 440 24.89 12.21 29.98
C GLU A 440 23.86 13.33 30.18
N HIS A 441 23.98 14.44 29.47
CA HIS A 441 23.13 15.62 29.62
C HIS A 441 22.30 15.89 28.37
N TRP A 442 22.83 15.59 27.18
CA TRP A 442 22.24 16.02 25.91
C TRP A 442 22.03 14.88 24.92
N LEU A 443 20.90 14.91 24.26
CA LEU A 443 20.73 14.29 22.95
C LEU A 443 20.94 15.37 21.89
N TYR A 444 21.93 15.15 21.03
CA TYR A 444 22.28 16.04 19.93
C TYR A 444 21.57 15.57 18.66
N ILE A 445 20.93 16.51 17.97
CA ILE A 445 20.26 16.28 16.69
C ILE A 445 20.81 17.24 15.65
N ALA A 446 21.13 16.72 14.47
CA ALA A 446 21.40 17.54 13.29
C ALA A 446 20.53 17.08 12.12
N GLY A 447 19.90 18.04 11.44
CA GLY A 447 19.21 17.84 10.17
C GLY A 447 19.96 18.57 9.06
N GLU A 448 20.17 17.90 7.93
CA GLU A 448 20.79 18.45 6.73
C GLU A 448 19.77 18.32 5.58
N ILE A 449 19.04 19.41 5.32
CA ILE A 449 17.88 19.42 4.43
C ILE A 449 18.19 20.30 3.23
N TRP A 450 18.09 19.73 2.04
CA TRP A 450 18.16 20.45 0.78
C TRP A 450 16.76 20.67 0.26
N ASP A 451 16.51 21.92 -0.09
CA ASP A 451 15.24 22.44 -0.55
C ASP A 451 15.57 23.62 -1.49
N ASP A 452 15.02 23.61 -2.70
CA ASP A 452 15.27 24.66 -3.69
C ASP A 452 14.55 25.98 -3.37
N GLU A 453 13.45 25.97 -2.61
CA GLU A 453 12.70 27.16 -2.19
C GLU A 453 12.29 27.14 -0.71
N PHE A 454 13.01 27.93 0.11
CA PHE A 454 12.63 28.04 1.53
C PHE A 454 11.35 28.83 1.76
N THR A 455 10.34 28.19 2.33
CA THR A 455 9.08 28.79 2.72
C THR A 455 8.80 28.63 4.21
N MET A 456 8.81 29.74 4.93
CA MET A 456 8.36 29.82 6.32
C MET A 456 7.38 30.99 6.49
N PRO A 457 6.06 30.76 6.32
CA PRO A 457 5.10 31.84 6.45
C PRO A 457 5.01 32.30 7.89
N ARG A 458 5.03 33.62 8.08
CA ARG A 458 4.88 34.25 9.39
C ARG A 458 3.47 34.01 9.95
N ARG A 459 3.28 33.03 10.82
CA ARG A 459 2.14 33.01 11.77
C ARG A 459 2.51 32.29 13.06
N GLY A 460 2.45 33.07 14.14
CA GLY A 460 2.12 32.62 15.51
C GLY A 460 2.92 31.45 16.09
N SER A 461 2.54 31.07 17.29
CA SER A 461 2.97 29.82 17.95
C SER A 461 1.99 28.68 17.66
N ASP A 462 1.14 28.83 16.63
CA ASP A 462 0.05 27.91 16.30
C ASP A 462 0.48 26.88 15.24
N ASP A 463 0.30 25.61 15.61
CA ASP A 463 0.62 24.32 14.99
C ASP A 463 0.19 24.15 13.51
N SER A 464 -0.54 25.10 12.92
CA SER A 464 -1.26 24.92 11.65
C SER A 464 -0.60 25.53 10.42
N SER A 465 0.63 26.03 10.52
CA SER A 465 1.27 26.78 9.42
C SER A 465 1.96 25.85 8.40
N PRO A 466 1.62 25.95 7.11
CA PRO A 466 2.30 25.23 6.03
C PRO A 466 3.65 25.90 5.78
N GLY A 467 4.77 25.23 6.06
CA GLY A 467 6.12 25.75 5.80
C GLY A 467 7.15 24.63 5.85
N ASP A 468 8.42 24.95 5.61
CA ASP A 468 9.49 23.96 5.63
C ASP A 468 9.94 23.70 7.06
N ILE A 469 9.52 22.55 7.55
CA ILE A 469 9.73 22.13 8.93
C ILE A 469 10.74 20.98 8.91
N PHE A 470 11.60 20.95 9.92
CA PHE A 470 12.30 19.73 10.32
C PHE A 470 11.83 19.39 11.73
N GLY A 471 11.57 18.12 12.01
CA GLY A 471 11.00 17.70 13.28
C GLY A 471 11.33 16.27 13.64
N LEU A 472 11.08 15.95 14.90
CA LEU A 472 11.19 14.60 15.44
C LEU A 472 9.83 14.22 16.04
N GLY A 473 9.49 12.94 15.97
CA GLY A 473 8.31 12.32 16.55
C GLY A 473 8.68 11.00 17.22
N GLY A 474 7.79 10.45 18.05
CA GLY A 474 8.03 9.20 18.79
C GLY A 474 8.43 9.43 20.25
N GLY A 475 7.90 8.61 21.16
CA GLY A 475 8.10 8.75 22.60
C GLY A 475 7.74 10.15 23.13
N ASN A 476 8.67 10.77 23.88
CA ASN A 476 8.55 12.15 24.37
C ASN A 476 9.18 13.20 23.41
N MET A 477 9.54 12.81 22.19
CA MET A 477 10.35 13.61 21.26
C MET A 477 9.56 14.37 20.19
N ASP A 478 8.27 14.66 20.41
CA ASP A 478 7.48 15.46 19.47
C ASP A 478 7.94 16.93 19.48
N CYS A 479 8.82 17.28 18.54
CA CYS A 479 9.42 18.59 18.44
C CYS A 479 9.60 19.07 17.00
N ARG A 480 9.62 20.40 16.85
CA ARG A 480 9.73 21.09 15.55
C ARG A 480 10.76 22.19 15.60
N PHE A 481 11.61 22.22 14.58
CA PHE A 481 12.64 23.21 14.36
C PHE A 481 12.13 24.25 13.37
N LEU A 482 12.07 25.51 13.81
CA LEU A 482 11.45 26.59 13.06
C LEU A 482 12.33 27.85 13.02
N LEU A 483 12.23 28.62 11.93
CA LEU A 483 12.79 29.97 11.81
C LEU A 483 11.72 31.04 12.06
N LEU A 484 11.25 31.15 13.30
CA LEU A 484 10.25 32.16 13.68
C LEU A 484 10.85 33.57 13.69
N GLU A 485 10.35 34.44 12.82
CA GLU A 485 10.88 35.80 12.60
C GLU A 485 12.40 35.83 12.33
N GLY A 486 12.93 34.78 11.69
CA GLY A 486 14.36 34.63 11.40
C GLY A 486 15.21 34.21 12.62
N LYS A 487 14.59 33.75 13.71
CA LYS A 487 15.28 33.19 14.88
C LYS A 487 15.08 31.68 14.96
N PRO A 488 16.17 30.91 15.11
CA PRO A 488 16.08 29.49 15.45
C PRO A 488 15.21 29.27 16.69
N THR A 489 14.18 28.45 16.55
CA THR A 489 13.24 28.12 17.62
C THR A 489 12.95 26.63 17.60
N LEU A 490 13.05 25.98 18.76
CA LEU A 490 12.61 24.60 18.95
C LEU A 490 11.30 24.61 19.75
N LEU A 491 10.25 24.04 19.16
CA LEU A 491 8.99 23.81 19.84
C LEU A 491 8.88 22.34 20.24
N HIS A 492 8.32 22.05 21.41
CA HIS A 492 8.05 20.69 21.88
C HIS A 492 6.61 20.52 22.38
N LYS A 493 6.08 19.31 22.26
CA LYS A 493 4.73 18.97 22.72
C LYS A 493 4.83 18.06 23.96
N LYS A 494 4.46 18.59 25.14
CA LYS A 494 4.43 17.82 26.40
C LYS A 494 3.04 17.30 26.78
N GLU A 495 1.98 17.88 26.22
CA GLU A 495 0.58 17.51 26.47
C GLU A 495 -0.19 17.49 25.14
N ALA A 496 -1.33 16.80 25.10
CA ALA A 496 -2.02 16.41 23.86
C ALA A 496 -2.46 17.56 22.92
N GLN A 497 -2.37 18.83 23.31
CA GLN A 497 -3.02 19.91 22.56
C GLN A 497 -2.18 21.16 22.22
N ASP A 498 -0.99 21.41 22.80
CA ASP A 498 -0.23 22.63 22.47
C ASP A 498 1.30 22.42 22.42
N TYR A 499 1.95 23.06 21.44
CA TYR A 499 3.41 23.18 21.35
C TYR A 499 3.91 24.39 22.15
N HIS A 500 5.05 24.24 22.81
CA HIS A 500 5.70 25.30 23.57
C HIS A 500 7.18 25.41 23.22
N SER A 501 7.78 26.59 23.37
CA SER A 501 9.23 26.75 23.20
C SER A 501 9.97 25.95 24.28
N TRP A 502 10.88 25.08 23.85
CA TRP A 502 11.74 24.32 24.74
C TRP A 502 12.90 25.21 25.20
N LYS A 503 12.83 25.72 26.43
CA LYS A 503 13.75 26.78 26.90
C LYS A 503 15.14 26.26 27.24
N GLU A 504 15.22 25.00 27.63
CA GLU A 504 16.41 24.28 28.03
C GLU A 504 17.21 23.78 26.83
N ALA A 505 16.56 23.63 25.68
CA ALA A 505 17.20 23.21 24.44
C ALA A 505 18.06 24.33 23.84
N GLN A 506 19.18 23.93 23.25
CA GLN A 506 19.99 24.78 22.38
C GLN A 506 19.58 24.50 20.95
N VAL A 507 19.42 25.54 20.13
CA VAL A 507 19.03 25.40 18.72
C VAL A 507 19.76 26.41 17.85
N ALA A 508 20.27 25.93 16.72
CA ALA A 508 20.84 26.74 15.65
C ALA A 508 20.25 26.28 14.31
N ILE A 509 19.98 27.24 13.44
CA ILE A 509 19.55 26.97 12.07
C ILE A 509 20.35 27.88 11.16
N SER A 510 21.04 27.30 10.19
CA SER A 510 21.79 28.03 9.17
C SER A 510 21.29 27.63 7.79
N ARG A 511 21.25 28.58 6.85
CA ARG A 511 20.90 28.30 5.45
C ARG A 511 21.96 28.86 4.51
N LYS A 512 22.42 28.03 3.57
CA LYS A 512 23.40 28.37 2.54
C LYS A 512 22.93 27.87 1.16
N GLY A 513 22.30 28.77 0.40
CA GLY A 513 21.68 28.40 -0.86
C GLY A 513 20.46 27.51 -0.62
N ALA A 514 20.45 26.33 -1.21
CA ALA A 514 19.40 25.32 -1.04
C ALA A 514 19.57 24.46 0.23
N LEU A 515 20.73 24.51 0.90
CA LEU A 515 20.97 23.70 2.09
C LEU A 515 20.56 24.46 3.35
N THR A 516 19.69 23.87 4.16
CA THR A 516 19.39 24.25 5.54
C THR A 516 19.97 23.23 6.50
N ILE A 517 20.76 23.70 7.46
CA ILE A 517 21.27 22.90 8.57
C ILE A 517 20.47 23.25 9.82
N TYR A 518 19.86 22.25 10.42
CA TYR A 518 19.21 22.32 11.72
C TYR A 518 20.12 21.63 12.73
N GLU A 519 20.34 22.24 13.88
CA GLU A 519 21.16 21.67 14.94
C GLU A 519 20.52 21.95 16.30
N ALA A 520 20.43 20.95 17.16
CA ALA A 520 20.00 21.14 18.54
C ALA A 520 20.71 20.21 19.52
N ALA A 521 20.75 20.67 20.77
CA ALA A 521 21.00 19.84 21.94
C ALA A 521 19.77 19.94 22.84
N VAL A 522 19.10 18.81 23.09
CA VAL A 522 17.94 18.73 24.00
C VAL A 522 18.32 17.95 25.26
N PRO A 523 17.79 18.30 26.44
CA PRO A 523 18.07 17.54 27.66
C PRO A 523 17.65 16.08 27.49
N ILE A 524 18.57 15.15 27.67
CA ILE A 524 18.33 13.74 27.36
C ILE A 524 17.29 13.09 28.30
N ASP A 525 17.15 13.59 29.53
CA ASP A 525 16.15 13.16 30.51
C ASP A 525 14.73 13.65 30.19
N GLU A 526 14.62 14.71 29.37
CA GLU A 526 13.35 15.16 28.83
C GLU A 526 13.04 14.51 27.48
N ALA A 527 14.06 14.14 26.70
CA ALA A 527 13.89 13.47 25.41
C ALA A 527 13.55 11.97 25.57
N LEU A 528 14.19 11.28 26.52
CA LEU A 528 14.08 9.83 26.71
C LEU A 528 13.55 9.49 28.10
N GLU A 529 12.72 8.44 28.19
CA GLU A 529 12.30 7.91 29.49
C GLU A 529 13.48 7.24 30.22
N ALA A 530 13.76 7.67 31.45
CA ALA A 530 14.83 7.11 32.26
C ALA A 530 14.53 5.66 32.72
N PRO A 531 15.55 4.79 32.83
CA PRO A 531 16.99 5.08 32.76
C PRO A 531 17.58 4.95 31.34
N TYR A 532 18.46 5.89 30.98
CA TYR A 532 19.25 5.86 29.73
C TYR A 532 20.74 5.69 30.04
N SER A 533 21.41 4.86 29.24
CA SER A 533 22.84 4.53 29.28
C SER A 533 23.27 3.88 27.97
N ALA A 534 24.58 3.65 27.77
CA ALA A 534 25.05 2.89 26.62
C ALA A 534 24.34 1.51 26.54
N GLY A 535 23.78 1.20 25.38
CA GLY A 535 22.93 0.04 25.11
C GLY A 535 21.42 0.32 25.14
N THR A 536 20.98 1.50 25.62
CA THR A 536 19.55 1.87 25.65
C THR A 536 19.02 2.02 24.23
N THR A 537 17.90 1.38 23.95
CA THR A 537 17.20 1.45 22.66
C THR A 537 15.92 2.28 22.79
N PHE A 538 15.62 3.08 21.78
CA PHE A 538 14.39 3.86 21.66
C PHE A 538 14.06 4.06 20.19
N GLU A 539 12.79 4.27 19.88
CA GLU A 539 12.33 4.57 18.51
C GLU A 539 12.25 6.08 18.32
N ILE A 540 12.65 6.55 17.13
CA ILE A 540 12.56 7.96 16.76
C ILE A 540 12.06 8.09 15.32
N GLY A 541 10.98 8.84 15.17
CA GLY A 541 10.49 9.38 13.91
C GLY A 541 11.18 10.70 13.61
N VAL A 542 11.58 10.90 12.35
CA VAL A 542 12.15 12.14 11.84
C VAL A 542 11.36 12.56 10.63
N TYR A 543 10.99 13.83 10.57
CA TYR A 543 10.19 14.35 9.48
C TYR A 543 10.65 15.70 8.99
N CYS A 544 10.35 15.97 7.73
CA CYS A 544 10.44 17.31 7.18
C CYS A 544 9.42 17.54 6.08
N SER A 545 9.11 18.81 5.85
CA SER A 545 8.17 19.25 4.82
C SER A 545 8.83 20.24 3.86
N ASP A 546 8.41 20.19 2.60
CA ASP A 546 8.65 21.20 1.56
C ASP A 546 7.30 21.83 1.22
N GLN A 547 7.24 23.16 1.33
CA GLN A 547 6.08 23.98 1.05
C GLN A 547 6.41 25.09 0.04
N ASP A 548 6.85 24.73 -1.17
CA ASP A 548 7.09 25.73 -2.21
C ASP A 548 5.81 26.50 -2.63
N GLY A 549 5.93 27.81 -2.83
CA GLY A 549 4.92 28.62 -3.52
C GLY A 549 3.48 28.54 -2.96
N GLU A 550 2.51 28.32 -3.85
CA GLU A 550 1.09 28.12 -3.52
C GLU A 550 0.68 26.63 -3.47
N LYS A 551 1.62 25.69 -3.26
CA LYS A 551 1.28 24.26 -3.10
C LYS A 551 0.18 24.11 -2.05
N LYS A 552 -0.91 23.40 -2.37
CA LYS A 552 -2.04 23.19 -1.44
C LYS A 552 -1.68 22.22 -0.30
N THR A 553 -0.75 21.30 -0.57
CA THR A 553 -0.26 20.27 0.33
C THR A 553 1.27 20.28 0.30
N PRO A 554 1.95 20.22 1.45
CA PRO A 554 3.40 20.09 1.48
C PRO A 554 3.82 18.70 0.99
N ASN A 555 4.99 18.62 0.37
CA ASN A 555 5.70 17.35 0.22
C ASN A 555 6.24 16.96 1.60
N TRP A 556 5.97 15.73 2.07
CA TRP A 556 6.50 15.25 3.35
C TRP A 556 7.55 14.17 3.14
N MET A 557 8.58 14.20 3.98
CA MET A 557 9.50 13.09 4.17
C MET A 557 9.40 12.64 5.62
N TRP A 558 9.30 11.33 5.85
CA TRP A 558 9.23 10.70 7.16
C TRP A 558 10.13 9.46 7.20
N THR A 559 10.80 9.25 8.32
CA THR A 559 11.50 7.99 8.61
C THR A 559 11.44 7.69 10.09
N GLU A 560 11.11 6.45 10.41
CA GLU A 560 11.16 5.93 11.76
C GLU A 560 12.32 4.93 11.87
N VAL A 561 13.10 5.05 12.95
CA VAL A 561 14.29 4.20 13.14
C VAL A 561 14.45 3.83 14.62
N GLU A 562 14.67 2.54 14.88
CA GLU A 562 15.16 2.10 16.19
C GLU A 562 16.58 2.64 16.39
N THR A 563 16.83 3.32 17.50
CA THR A 563 18.10 3.94 17.83
C THR A 563 18.66 3.36 19.12
N GLN A 564 19.93 2.97 19.10
CA GLN A 564 20.67 2.51 20.26
C GLN A 564 21.76 3.50 20.65
N LEU A 565 21.75 3.94 21.91
CA LEU A 565 22.82 4.75 22.49
C LEU A 565 24.10 3.90 22.59
N ARG A 566 25.20 4.35 21.98
CA ARG A 566 26.48 3.61 21.95
C ARG A 566 27.56 4.27 22.79
#